data_AF-A0A662YRA9-F1
#
_entry.id   AF-A0A662YRA9-F1
#
_cell.length_a   1.000
_cell.length_b   1.000
_cell.length_c   1.000
_cell.angle_alpha   90.00
_cell.angle_beta   90.00
_cell.angle_gamma   90.00
#
_symmetry.space_group_name_H-M   'P 1'
#
loop_
_entity.id
_entity.type
_entity.pdbx_description
1 polymer ?
#
loop_
_entity_poly.entity_id
_entity_poly.type
_entity_poly.pdbx_seq_one_letter_code
_entity_poly.pdbx_strand_id
1 'polypeptide(L)'
;MTYIQYLTVESEDPVTMTYTQYLTVESEDPVTMTYTQYLTVESEDPVTMTYTQYLTVESEDPVTMTYTQYLTVESEDPVTMTYTQYLTVESEDPVTMTYTQYLTVESEDPVTMTYTQYLTVESEDPVTMTYTQYLTVESEDPVTMTYTQYLTVESEDPVTMTYTQYLTVESEDPVTMTYTQYLTVESEDPVTMTYTQYLTVESEDPVTMTYTQYLTVESEDPVTMTYTQYLTVESEDPVTMTYTQYLTVESEDPVTMTYTQYLTVESEDPVTMTYTQYLTVESEDPVTMTYTQYLTVESEDPVTMTYTQYLTVESEDPVTMTYTQYLTVESEDPVTMTYTQYLTVESEDPVTMTYTQYLTVESEDPVTMTYTQYLTVESEDPVTMTYTQYLTVESEDPVTMTYTQYLTVESEDPVTMTLSSYCRHNTEPVCPVRTCLHSNVFLSQI
;
A
#
# COMPACT_ATOMS: atom_id res chain seq x y z
N MET A 1 -20.17 -56.50 -45.30
CA MET A 1 -19.40 -55.36 -44.77
C MET A 1 -19.32 -54.35 -45.90
N THR A 2 -20.33 -53.51 -46.01
CA THR A 2 -20.38 -52.46 -47.02
C THR A 2 -19.75 -51.24 -46.38
N TYR A 3 -18.52 -50.92 -46.76
CA TYR A 3 -17.90 -49.63 -46.41
C TYR A 3 -18.69 -48.56 -47.17
N ILE A 4 -19.54 -47.82 -46.47
CA ILE A 4 -20.12 -46.58 -47.01
C ILE A 4 -19.05 -45.53 -46.79
N GLN A 5 -18.37 -45.12 -47.87
CA GLN A 5 -17.19 -44.27 -47.78
C GLN A 5 -17.54 -42.77 -47.70
N TYR A 6 -18.72 -42.36 -48.19
CA TYR A 6 -19.29 -41.00 -48.11
C TYR A 6 -20.82 -41.12 -48.26
N LEU A 7 -21.57 -40.45 -47.39
CA LEU A 7 -23.03 -40.36 -47.47
C LEU A 7 -23.42 -38.87 -47.43
N THR A 8 -24.31 -38.44 -48.32
CA THR A 8 -24.93 -37.10 -48.29
C THR A 8 -26.42 -37.32 -48.04
N VAL A 9 -27.00 -36.60 -47.09
CA VAL A 9 -28.42 -36.64 -46.74
C VAL A 9 -28.99 -35.25 -46.88
N GLU A 10 -29.94 -35.09 -47.78
CA GLU A 10 -30.80 -33.91 -47.92
C GLU A 10 -32.19 -34.32 -47.41
N SER A 11 -32.73 -33.65 -46.39
CA SER A 11 -33.98 -34.06 -45.72
C SER A 11 -34.85 -32.88 -45.31
N GLU A 12 -36.14 -32.94 -45.63
CA GLU A 12 -37.21 -32.09 -45.07
C GLU A 12 -37.93 -32.80 -43.90
N ASP A 13 -37.32 -33.85 -43.34
CA ASP A 13 -37.81 -34.63 -42.20
C ASP A 13 -36.69 -34.75 -41.15
N PRO A 14 -36.98 -34.95 -39.85
CA PRO A 14 -35.96 -35.05 -38.81
C PRO A 14 -34.95 -36.17 -39.06
N VAL A 15 -33.66 -35.82 -39.02
CA VAL A 15 -32.57 -36.76 -39.30
C VAL A 15 -32.10 -37.40 -38.00
N THR A 16 -32.31 -38.71 -37.84
CA THR A 16 -31.75 -39.47 -36.70
C THR A 16 -30.87 -40.62 -37.17
N MET A 17 -29.57 -40.61 -36.82
CA MET A 17 -28.68 -41.74 -37.09
C MET A 17 -27.79 -42.13 -35.91
N THR A 18 -27.46 -43.41 -35.84
CA THR A 18 -26.72 -43.99 -34.71
C THR A 18 -25.23 -44.22 -34.98
N TYR A 19 -24.82 -44.52 -36.21
CA TYR A 19 -23.42 -44.75 -36.56
C TYR A 19 -23.12 -44.36 -38.02
N THR A 20 -22.22 -43.40 -38.21
CA THR A 20 -21.71 -43.04 -39.55
C THR A 20 -20.21 -42.73 -39.50
N GLN A 21 -19.53 -42.91 -40.64
CA GLN A 21 -18.09 -42.65 -40.74
C GLN A 21 -17.80 -41.32 -41.45
N TYR A 22 -18.38 -41.10 -42.63
CA TYR A 22 -18.27 -39.85 -43.38
C TYR A 22 -19.67 -39.46 -43.83
N LEU A 23 -20.15 -38.30 -43.38
CA LEU A 23 -21.50 -37.84 -43.64
C LEU A 23 -21.53 -36.32 -43.86
N THR A 24 -22.34 -35.89 -44.81
CA THR A 24 -22.78 -34.50 -44.97
C THR A 24 -24.31 -34.50 -44.84
N VAL A 25 -24.86 -33.63 -44.00
CA VAL A 25 -26.30 -33.48 -43.80
C VAL A 25 -26.69 -32.05 -44.12
N GLU A 26 -27.69 -31.88 -44.97
CA GLU A 26 -28.44 -30.64 -45.20
C GLU A 26 -29.88 -30.94 -44.76
N SER A 27 -30.40 -30.21 -43.77
CA SER A 27 -31.70 -30.49 -43.15
C SER A 27 -32.46 -29.23 -42.77
N GLU A 28 -33.75 -29.15 -43.10
CA GLU A 28 -34.65 -28.09 -42.60
C GLU A 28 -35.30 -28.48 -41.26
N ASP A 29 -35.04 -29.69 -40.76
CA ASP A 29 -35.62 -30.29 -39.55
C ASP A 29 -34.52 -30.76 -38.57
N PRO A 30 -34.85 -31.10 -37.31
CA PRO A 30 -33.85 -31.32 -36.27
C PRO A 30 -32.93 -32.52 -36.55
N VAL A 31 -31.63 -32.33 -36.32
CA VAL A 31 -30.61 -33.35 -36.56
C VAL A 31 -30.15 -33.96 -35.23
N THR A 32 -30.31 -35.29 -35.09
CA THR A 32 -29.84 -36.04 -33.92
C THR A 32 -28.89 -37.17 -34.31
N MET A 33 -27.65 -37.13 -33.83
CA MET A 33 -26.67 -38.20 -34.10
C MET A 33 -25.97 -38.73 -32.84
N THR A 34 -25.75 -40.04 -32.81
CA THR A 34 -25.09 -40.69 -31.65
C THR A 34 -23.59 -40.91 -31.83
N TYR A 35 -23.13 -41.46 -32.96
CA TYR A 35 -21.70 -41.76 -33.19
C TYR A 35 -21.30 -41.42 -34.62
N THR A 36 -20.39 -40.45 -34.77
CA THR A 36 -19.89 -40.03 -36.08
C THR A 36 -18.37 -39.82 -36.07
N GLN A 37 -17.69 -40.16 -37.17
CA GLN A 37 -16.25 -39.91 -37.29
C GLN A 37 -15.96 -38.57 -37.97
N TYR A 38 -16.50 -38.35 -39.17
CA TYR A 38 -16.42 -37.09 -39.90
C TYR A 38 -17.82 -36.67 -40.30
N LEU A 39 -18.24 -35.48 -39.88
CA LEU A 39 -19.55 -34.94 -40.16
C LEU A 39 -19.48 -33.46 -40.51
N THR A 40 -20.26 -33.07 -41.52
CA THR A 40 -20.62 -31.69 -41.81
C THR A 40 -22.15 -31.60 -41.74
N VAL A 41 -22.69 -30.65 -40.98
CA VAL A 41 -24.13 -30.40 -40.85
C VAL A 41 -24.40 -28.95 -41.22
N GLU A 42 -25.38 -28.74 -42.08
CA GLU A 42 -26.05 -27.47 -42.34
C GLU A 42 -27.53 -27.70 -41.96
N SER A 43 -28.03 -26.93 -40.99
CA SER A 43 -29.36 -27.14 -40.39
C SER A 43 -30.07 -25.83 -40.07
N GLU A 44 -31.34 -25.70 -40.45
CA GLU A 44 -32.18 -24.56 -40.01
C GLU A 44 -32.80 -24.81 -38.61
N ASP A 45 -32.73 -26.06 -38.11
CA ASP A 45 -33.38 -26.52 -36.88
C ASP A 45 -32.35 -27.13 -35.89
N PRO A 46 -32.72 -27.47 -34.63
CA PRO A 46 -31.76 -27.75 -33.56
C PRO A 46 -30.89 -28.99 -33.83
N VAL A 47 -29.59 -28.86 -33.57
CA VAL A 47 -28.60 -29.94 -33.77
C VAL A 47 -28.20 -30.55 -32.43
N THR A 48 -28.42 -31.86 -32.28
CA THR A 48 -28.02 -32.62 -31.07
C THR A 48 -27.08 -33.77 -31.41
N MET A 49 -25.90 -33.79 -30.79
CA MET A 49 -24.88 -34.81 -31.04
C MET A 49 -24.29 -35.38 -29.76
N THR A 50 -24.08 -36.71 -29.73
CA THR A 50 -23.50 -37.38 -28.57
C THR A 50 -21.99 -37.63 -28.67
N TYR A 51 -21.50 -38.23 -29.76
CA TYR A 51 -20.07 -38.56 -29.93
C TYR A 51 -19.60 -38.30 -31.36
N THR A 52 -18.67 -37.36 -31.52
CA THR A 52 -18.11 -37.01 -32.81
C THR A 52 -16.59 -36.84 -32.77
N GLN A 53 -15.88 -37.32 -33.79
CA GLN A 53 -14.43 -37.09 -33.88
C GLN A 53 -14.09 -35.77 -34.57
N TYR A 54 -14.61 -35.53 -35.78
CA TYR A 54 -14.45 -34.28 -36.53
C TYR A 54 -15.83 -33.79 -36.95
N LEU A 55 -16.14 -32.54 -36.62
CA LEU A 55 -17.43 -31.93 -36.90
C LEU A 55 -17.28 -30.47 -37.35
N THR A 56 -18.04 -30.12 -38.38
CA THR A 56 -18.38 -28.75 -38.75
C THR A 56 -19.90 -28.63 -38.72
N VAL A 57 -20.43 -27.66 -37.98
CA VAL A 57 -21.87 -27.35 -37.91
C VAL A 57 -22.07 -25.89 -38.29
N GLU A 58 -23.02 -25.67 -39.19
CA GLU A 58 -23.65 -24.38 -39.49
C GLU A 58 -25.12 -24.55 -39.12
N SER A 59 -25.63 -23.74 -38.20
CA SER A 59 -26.98 -23.89 -37.62
C SER A 59 -27.64 -22.54 -37.35
N GLU A 60 -28.90 -22.37 -37.76
CA GLU A 60 -29.70 -21.18 -37.36
C GLU A 60 -30.33 -21.35 -35.97
N ASP A 61 -30.39 -22.59 -35.45
CA ASP A 61 -31.07 -22.97 -34.22
C ASP A 61 -30.09 -23.63 -33.19
N PRO A 62 -30.51 -23.91 -31.94
CA PRO A 62 -29.59 -24.24 -30.85
C PRO A 62 -28.78 -25.53 -31.07
N VAL A 63 -27.48 -25.46 -30.79
CA VAL A 63 -26.54 -26.58 -30.95
C VAL A 63 -26.19 -27.21 -29.59
N THR A 64 -26.46 -28.51 -29.42
CA THR A 64 -26.12 -29.27 -28.21
C THR A 64 -25.16 -30.43 -28.49
N MET A 65 -23.97 -30.40 -27.88
CA MET A 65 -22.91 -31.40 -28.06
C MET A 65 -22.47 -32.04 -26.75
N THR A 66 -22.33 -33.37 -26.72
CA THR A 66 -21.82 -34.07 -25.51
C THR A 66 -20.32 -34.37 -25.56
N TYR A 67 -19.81 -35.04 -26.59
CA TYR A 67 -18.39 -35.39 -26.72
C TYR A 67 -17.88 -35.15 -28.13
N THR A 68 -16.94 -34.22 -28.29
CA THR A 68 -16.32 -33.92 -29.58
C THR A 68 -14.80 -33.81 -29.50
N GLN A 69 -14.07 -34.35 -30.47
CA GLN A 69 -12.61 -34.19 -30.50
C GLN A 69 -12.19 -32.90 -31.21
N TYR A 70 -12.64 -32.68 -32.45
CA TYR A 70 -12.41 -31.46 -33.22
C TYR A 70 -13.74 -30.91 -33.69
N LEU A 71 -14.00 -29.64 -33.42
CA LEU A 71 -15.27 -29.00 -33.68
C LEU A 71 -15.07 -27.56 -34.18
N THR A 72 -15.79 -27.22 -35.24
CA THR A 72 -16.07 -25.86 -35.67
C THR A 72 -17.59 -25.67 -35.68
N VAL A 73 -18.10 -24.66 -34.99
CA VAL A 73 -19.52 -24.30 -34.95
C VAL A 73 -19.66 -22.85 -35.37
N GLU A 74 -20.58 -22.61 -36.29
CA GLU A 74 -21.15 -21.32 -36.63
C GLU A 74 -22.65 -21.43 -36.31
N SER A 75 -23.15 -20.57 -35.43
CA SER A 75 -24.51 -20.67 -34.88
C SER A 75 -25.13 -19.28 -34.65
N GLU A 76 -26.35 -19.06 -35.10
CA GLU A 76 -27.11 -17.84 -34.75
C GLU A 76 -27.80 -17.94 -33.37
N ASP A 77 -27.92 -19.16 -32.83
CA ASP A 77 -28.65 -19.48 -31.59
C ASP A 77 -27.73 -20.14 -30.53
N PRO A 78 -28.20 -20.39 -29.28
CA PRO A 78 -27.33 -20.74 -28.16
C PRO A 78 -26.59 -22.07 -28.34
N VAL A 79 -25.29 -22.07 -28.02
CA VAL A 79 -24.43 -23.25 -28.14
C VAL A 79 -24.12 -23.85 -26.76
N THR A 80 -24.47 -25.13 -26.56
CA THR A 80 -24.19 -25.87 -25.31
C THR A 80 -23.29 -27.07 -25.54
N MET A 81 -22.15 -27.13 -24.84
CA MET A 81 -21.16 -28.21 -24.98
C MET A 81 -20.66 -28.81 -23.67
N THR A 82 -20.55 -30.14 -23.62
CA THR A 82 -20.09 -30.81 -22.39
C THR A 82 -18.59 -31.14 -22.39
N TYR A 83 -18.08 -31.82 -23.42
CA TYR A 83 -16.66 -32.22 -23.52
C TYR A 83 -16.11 -32.01 -24.91
N THR A 84 -15.14 -31.10 -25.05
CA THR A 84 -14.48 -30.84 -26.33
C THR A 84 -12.95 -30.79 -26.20
N GLN A 85 -12.21 -31.37 -27.15
CA GLN A 85 -10.75 -31.29 -27.13
C GLN A 85 -10.24 -30.03 -27.85
N TYR A 86 -10.62 -29.83 -29.10
CA TYR A 86 -10.30 -28.65 -29.90
C TYR A 86 -11.57 -28.05 -30.46
N LEU A 87 -11.74 -26.74 -30.27
CA LEU A 87 -12.97 -26.05 -30.57
C LEU A 87 -12.73 -24.64 -31.08
N THR A 88 -13.45 -24.29 -32.14
CA THR A 88 -13.67 -22.92 -32.60
C THR A 88 -15.18 -22.70 -32.66
N VAL A 89 -15.66 -21.63 -32.02
CA VAL A 89 -17.08 -21.23 -32.03
C VAL A 89 -17.15 -19.79 -32.49
N GLU A 90 -18.05 -19.54 -33.42
CA GLU A 90 -18.59 -18.23 -33.80
C GLU A 90 -20.09 -18.29 -33.51
N SER A 91 -20.59 -17.40 -32.65
CA SER A 91 -21.97 -17.44 -32.15
C SER A 91 -22.52 -16.04 -31.94
N GLU A 92 -23.73 -15.77 -32.43
CA GLU A 92 -24.45 -14.52 -32.11
C GLU A 92 -25.17 -14.57 -30.74
N ASP A 93 -25.35 -15.78 -30.19
CA ASP A 93 -26.13 -16.04 -28.97
C ASP A 93 -25.26 -16.72 -27.86
N PRO A 94 -25.78 -16.93 -26.63
CA PRO A 94 -24.96 -17.29 -25.48
C PRO A 94 -24.28 -18.66 -25.61
N VAL A 95 -22.99 -18.71 -25.27
CA VAL A 95 -22.18 -19.93 -25.35
C VAL A 95 -21.94 -20.50 -23.96
N THR A 96 -22.34 -21.76 -23.73
CA THR A 96 -22.11 -22.47 -22.47
C THR A 96 -21.27 -23.73 -22.68
N MET A 97 -20.13 -23.85 -21.99
CA MET A 97 -19.36 -25.09 -22.01
C MET A 97 -18.82 -25.56 -20.66
N THR A 98 -18.71 -26.89 -20.53
CA THR A 98 -18.29 -27.53 -19.28
C THR A 98 -16.81 -27.90 -19.24
N TYR A 99 -16.30 -28.63 -20.25
CA TYR A 99 -14.90 -29.09 -20.28
C TYR A 99 -14.29 -28.92 -21.67
N THR A 100 -13.29 -28.05 -21.78
CA THR A 100 -12.59 -27.81 -23.05
C THR A 100 -11.07 -27.82 -22.87
N GLN A 101 -10.33 -28.44 -23.79
CA GLN A 101 -8.86 -28.42 -23.74
C GLN A 101 -8.28 -27.19 -24.45
N TYR A 102 -8.63 -26.99 -25.72
CA TYR A 102 -8.21 -25.84 -26.53
C TYR A 102 -9.44 -25.20 -27.15
N LEU A 103 -9.54 -23.88 -27.02
CA LEU A 103 -10.74 -23.15 -27.38
C LEU A 103 -10.41 -21.75 -27.90
N THR A 104 -11.07 -21.39 -28.99
CA THR A 104 -11.23 -20.02 -29.48
C THR A 104 -12.73 -19.75 -29.59
N VAL A 105 -13.21 -18.67 -28.98
CA VAL A 105 -14.60 -18.22 -29.04
C VAL A 105 -14.62 -16.78 -29.51
N GLU A 106 -15.48 -16.52 -30.47
CA GLU A 106 -15.95 -15.20 -30.88
C GLU A 106 -17.47 -15.19 -30.65
N SER A 107 -17.96 -14.28 -29.81
CA SER A 107 -19.35 -14.27 -29.34
C SER A 107 -19.88 -12.86 -29.10
N GLU A 108 -21.00 -12.50 -29.72
CA GLU A 108 -21.68 -11.22 -29.45
C GLU A 108 -22.47 -11.23 -28.12
N ASP A 109 -22.71 -12.42 -27.56
CA ASP A 109 -23.53 -12.64 -26.36
C ASP A 109 -22.73 -13.34 -25.23
N PRO A 110 -23.29 -13.52 -24.01
CA PRO A 110 -22.52 -13.90 -22.82
C PRO A 110 -21.89 -15.30 -22.91
N VAL A 111 -20.61 -15.40 -22.53
CA VAL A 111 -19.86 -16.66 -22.53
C VAL A 111 -19.71 -17.23 -21.12
N THR A 112 -20.16 -18.47 -20.90
CA THR A 112 -20.02 -19.18 -19.62
C THR A 112 -19.23 -20.47 -19.73
N MET A 113 -18.15 -20.59 -18.96
CA MET A 113 -17.23 -21.73 -19.00
C MET A 113 -16.88 -22.27 -17.62
N THR A 114 -16.84 -23.61 -17.50
CA THR A 114 -16.50 -24.26 -16.22
C THR A 114 -15.03 -24.67 -16.12
N TYR A 115 -14.50 -25.47 -17.07
CA TYR A 115 -13.13 -25.97 -17.04
C TYR A 115 -12.46 -25.85 -18.41
N THR A 116 -11.40 -25.03 -18.49
CA THR A 116 -10.65 -24.84 -19.74
C THR A 116 -9.15 -24.89 -19.51
N GLN A 117 -8.40 -25.55 -20.42
CA GLN A 117 -6.93 -25.58 -20.32
C GLN A 117 -6.29 -24.38 -21.03
N TYR A 118 -6.62 -24.17 -22.31
CA TYR A 118 -6.15 -23.04 -23.12
C TYR A 118 -7.34 -22.37 -23.77
N LEU A 119 -7.44 -21.05 -23.60
CA LEU A 119 -8.55 -20.27 -24.09
C LEU A 119 -8.13 -18.90 -24.61
N THR A 120 -8.69 -18.54 -25.75
CA THR A 120 -8.81 -17.16 -26.25
C THR A 120 -10.30 -16.86 -26.42
N VAL A 121 -10.78 -15.78 -25.79
CA VAL A 121 -12.14 -15.26 -25.95
C VAL A 121 -12.06 -13.83 -26.45
N GLU A 122 -12.85 -13.55 -27.47
CA GLU A 122 -13.24 -12.21 -27.91
C GLU A 122 -14.76 -12.15 -27.74
N SER A 123 -15.26 -11.20 -26.94
CA SER A 123 -16.69 -11.07 -26.66
C SER A 123 -17.13 -9.63 -26.45
N GLU A 124 -18.30 -9.27 -26.98
CA GLU A 124 -18.92 -7.96 -26.74
C GLU A 124 -19.76 -7.92 -25.44
N ASP A 125 -19.93 -9.07 -24.77
CA ASP A 125 -20.86 -9.26 -23.66
C ASP A 125 -20.17 -9.99 -22.46
N PRO A 126 -20.81 -10.13 -21.29
CA PRO A 126 -20.13 -10.54 -20.06
C PRO A 126 -19.54 -11.96 -20.11
N VAL A 127 -18.26 -12.09 -19.73
CA VAL A 127 -17.54 -13.37 -19.70
C VAL A 127 -17.46 -13.92 -18.27
N THR A 128 -17.94 -15.15 -18.06
CA THR A 128 -17.87 -15.87 -16.78
C THR A 128 -17.08 -17.18 -16.88
N MET A 129 -15.97 -17.28 -16.12
CA MET A 129 -15.09 -18.46 -16.11
C MET A 129 -14.88 -19.02 -14.69
N THR A 130 -14.90 -20.35 -14.53
CA THR A 130 -14.65 -20.97 -13.21
C THR A 130 -13.22 -21.47 -13.02
N TYR A 131 -12.68 -22.31 -13.91
CA TYR A 131 -11.34 -22.89 -13.78
C TYR A 131 -10.58 -22.83 -15.09
N THR A 132 -9.47 -22.08 -15.12
CA THR A 132 -8.68 -21.90 -16.34
C THR A 132 -7.19 -22.00 -16.08
N GLN A 133 -6.45 -22.69 -16.96
CA GLN A 133 -5.00 -22.77 -16.84
C GLN A 133 -4.30 -21.61 -17.56
N TYR A 134 -4.58 -21.42 -18.85
CA TYR A 134 -4.04 -20.31 -19.66
C TYR A 134 -5.19 -19.60 -20.36
N LEU A 135 -5.24 -18.28 -20.22
CA LEU A 135 -6.34 -17.47 -20.70
C LEU A 135 -5.86 -16.12 -21.23
N THR A 136 -6.39 -15.75 -22.39
CA THR A 136 -6.39 -14.40 -22.94
C THR A 136 -7.85 -14.01 -23.19
N VAL A 137 -8.30 -12.90 -22.63
CA VAL A 137 -9.65 -12.34 -22.81
C VAL A 137 -9.51 -10.92 -23.30
N GLU A 138 -10.25 -10.62 -24.36
CA GLU A 138 -10.58 -9.28 -24.85
C GLU A 138 -12.10 -9.15 -24.74
N SER A 139 -12.58 -8.16 -23.98
CA SER A 139 -14.00 -8.01 -23.63
C SER A 139 -14.38 -6.53 -23.54
N GLU A 140 -15.48 -6.14 -24.18
CA GLU A 140 -16.07 -4.80 -24.01
C GLU A 140 -16.94 -4.70 -22.74
N ASP A 141 -17.27 -5.84 -22.12
CA ASP A 141 -18.23 -5.96 -21.01
C ASP A 141 -17.59 -6.67 -19.78
N PRO A 142 -18.27 -6.75 -18.61
CA PRO A 142 -17.65 -7.16 -17.35
C PRO A 142 -17.13 -8.60 -17.35
N VAL A 143 -15.90 -8.79 -16.88
CA VAL A 143 -15.25 -10.11 -16.80
C VAL A 143 -15.25 -10.64 -15.37
N THR A 144 -15.80 -11.85 -15.16
CA THR A 144 -15.79 -12.54 -13.85
C THR A 144 -15.07 -13.88 -13.91
N MET A 145 -14.04 -14.08 -13.08
CA MET A 145 -13.24 -15.31 -13.07
C MET A 145 -12.97 -15.88 -11.68
N THR A 146 -13.00 -17.21 -11.57
CA THR A 146 -12.97 -17.88 -10.25
C THR A 146 -11.78 -18.81 -9.97
N TYR A 147 -10.81 -19.12 -10.83
CA TYR A 147 -9.58 -19.84 -10.43
C TYR A 147 -8.68 -19.89 -11.66
N THR A 148 -7.64 -19.07 -11.70
CA THR A 148 -6.83 -18.93 -12.92
C THR A 148 -5.34 -19.05 -12.64
N GLN A 149 -4.62 -19.82 -13.47
CA GLN A 149 -3.18 -19.97 -13.30
C GLN A 149 -2.39 -18.86 -14.01
N TYR A 150 -2.60 -18.68 -15.32
CA TYR A 150 -1.97 -17.65 -16.14
C TYR A 150 -3.04 -16.90 -16.91
N LEU A 151 -3.01 -15.58 -16.83
CA LEU A 151 -4.07 -14.72 -17.34
C LEU A 151 -3.54 -13.39 -17.87
N THR A 152 -4.02 -13.02 -19.05
CA THR A 152 -3.96 -11.67 -19.61
C THR A 152 -5.39 -11.23 -19.91
N VAL A 153 -5.78 -10.06 -19.41
CA VAL A 153 -7.11 -9.46 -19.62
C VAL A 153 -6.92 -8.05 -20.14
N GLU A 154 -7.64 -7.75 -21.21
CA GLU A 154 -7.88 -6.41 -21.72
C GLU A 154 -9.41 -6.22 -21.67
N SER A 155 -9.87 -5.20 -20.95
CA SER A 155 -11.29 -4.99 -20.65
C SER A 155 -11.62 -3.50 -20.61
N GLU A 156 -12.68 -3.07 -21.29
CA GLU A 156 -13.20 -1.70 -21.16
C GLU A 156 -14.12 -1.54 -19.93
N ASP A 157 -14.55 -2.65 -19.34
CA ASP A 157 -15.54 -2.70 -18.25
C ASP A 157 -14.98 -3.42 -16.99
N PRO A 158 -15.71 -3.44 -15.84
CA PRO A 158 -15.14 -3.85 -14.56
C PRO A 158 -14.70 -5.31 -14.50
N VAL A 159 -13.49 -5.53 -13.98
CA VAL A 159 -12.90 -6.89 -13.86
C VAL A 159 -12.96 -7.40 -12.43
N THR A 160 -13.60 -8.56 -12.23
CA THR A 160 -13.65 -9.24 -10.92
C THR A 160 -12.99 -10.61 -10.95
N MET A 161 -11.97 -10.81 -10.10
CA MET A 161 -11.23 -12.09 -10.04
C MET A 161 -11.06 -12.64 -8.63
N THR A 162 -11.16 -13.97 -8.53
CA THR A 162 -10.87 -14.72 -7.31
C THR A 162 -9.85 -15.83 -7.60
N TYR A 163 -8.79 -15.91 -6.79
CA TYR A 163 -7.72 -16.91 -6.85
C TYR A 163 -6.95 -16.94 -8.18
N THR A 164 -5.95 -16.06 -8.32
CA THR A 164 -5.06 -16.04 -9.48
C THR A 164 -3.60 -16.23 -9.11
N GLN A 165 -2.84 -16.94 -9.96
CA GLN A 165 -1.42 -17.16 -9.73
C GLN A 165 -0.54 -16.12 -10.43
N TYR A 166 -0.66 -15.99 -11.75
CA TYR A 166 0.04 -14.99 -12.57
C TYR A 166 -0.96 -14.22 -13.40
N LEU A 167 -0.88 -12.91 -13.35
CA LEU A 167 -1.90 -12.04 -13.92
C LEU A 167 -1.31 -10.72 -14.40
N THR A 168 -1.71 -10.34 -15.60
CA THR A 168 -1.58 -8.99 -16.18
C THR A 168 -2.98 -8.51 -16.55
N VAL A 169 -3.36 -7.33 -16.06
CA VAL A 169 -4.65 -6.68 -16.35
C VAL A 169 -4.37 -5.29 -16.87
N GLU A 170 -5.01 -4.97 -17.99
CA GLU A 170 -5.18 -3.64 -18.54
C GLU A 170 -6.69 -3.38 -18.55
N SER A 171 -7.13 -2.32 -17.88
CA SER A 171 -8.55 -2.03 -17.65
C SER A 171 -8.81 -0.53 -17.64
N GLU A 172 -9.83 -0.07 -18.37
CA GLU A 172 -10.29 1.32 -18.29
C GLU A 172 -11.26 1.55 -17.10
N ASP A 173 -11.74 0.47 -16.48
CA ASP A 173 -12.77 0.47 -15.44
C ASP A 173 -12.30 -0.23 -14.13
N PRO A 174 -13.08 -0.21 -13.03
CA PRO A 174 -12.59 -0.61 -11.72
C PRO A 174 -12.22 -2.09 -11.62
N VAL A 175 -11.03 -2.37 -11.06
CA VAL A 175 -10.52 -3.74 -10.90
C VAL A 175 -10.67 -4.22 -9.45
N THR A 176 -11.35 -5.35 -9.26
CA THR A 176 -11.50 -6.00 -7.94
C THR A 176 -10.89 -7.40 -7.92
N MET A 177 -9.94 -7.64 -7.00
CA MET A 177 -9.27 -8.94 -6.90
C MET A 177 -9.15 -9.48 -5.48
N THR A 178 -9.32 -10.81 -5.36
CA THR A 178 -9.14 -11.55 -4.11
C THR A 178 -8.19 -12.72 -4.29
N TYR A 179 -7.14 -12.80 -3.47
CA TYR A 179 -6.09 -13.83 -3.48
C TYR A 179 -5.28 -13.92 -4.76
N THR A 180 -4.22 -13.12 -4.86
CA THR A 180 -3.32 -13.10 -6.02
C THR A 180 -1.86 -13.37 -5.61
N GLN A 181 -1.12 -14.14 -6.42
CA GLN A 181 0.29 -14.42 -6.13
C GLN A 181 1.24 -13.43 -6.79
N TYR A 182 1.19 -13.30 -8.12
CA TYR A 182 1.97 -12.36 -8.91
C TYR A 182 1.03 -11.57 -9.81
N LEU A 183 1.15 -10.24 -9.74
CA LEU A 183 0.20 -9.35 -10.37
C LEU A 183 0.87 -8.06 -10.86
N THR A 184 0.54 -7.70 -12.09
CA THR A 184 0.77 -6.38 -12.69
C THR A 184 -0.59 -5.83 -13.13
N VAL A 185 -0.93 -4.62 -12.68
CA VAL A 185 -2.17 -3.91 -13.02
C VAL A 185 -1.80 -2.55 -13.58
N GLU A 186 -2.41 -2.23 -14.71
CA GLU A 186 -2.49 -0.90 -15.30
C GLU A 186 -3.99 -0.56 -15.38
N SER A 187 -4.41 0.51 -14.72
CA SER A 187 -5.83 0.85 -14.55
C SER A 187 -6.06 2.36 -14.50
N GLU A 188 -6.93 2.88 -15.35
CA GLU A 188 -7.35 4.29 -15.31
C GLU A 188 -8.37 4.58 -14.18
N ASP A 189 -8.95 3.52 -13.59
CA ASP A 189 -10.02 3.59 -12.58
C ASP A 189 -9.63 2.88 -11.26
N PRO A 190 -10.45 2.95 -10.19
CA PRO A 190 -10.04 2.54 -8.84
C PRO A 190 -9.72 1.06 -8.71
N VAL A 191 -8.60 0.74 -8.08
CA VAL A 191 -8.14 -0.64 -7.88
C VAL A 191 -8.35 -1.11 -6.43
N THR A 192 -9.09 -2.20 -6.25
CA THR A 192 -9.31 -2.83 -4.94
C THR A 192 -8.76 -4.26 -4.88
N MET A 193 -7.83 -4.51 -3.94
CA MET A 193 -7.22 -5.83 -3.77
C MET A 193 -7.22 -6.36 -2.34
N THR A 194 -7.46 -7.66 -2.21
CA THR A 194 -7.40 -8.39 -0.94
C THR A 194 -6.50 -9.62 -1.04
N TYR A 195 -5.47 -9.69 -0.20
CA TYR A 195 -4.44 -10.75 -0.14
C TYR A 195 -3.59 -10.90 -1.40
N THR A 196 -2.44 -10.23 -1.42
CA THR A 196 -1.50 -10.31 -2.55
C THR A 196 -0.07 -10.58 -2.09
N GLN A 197 0.65 -11.44 -2.81
CA GLN A 197 2.05 -11.75 -2.49
C GLN A 197 3.04 -10.79 -3.14
N TYR A 198 3.02 -10.66 -4.47
CA TYR A 198 3.88 -9.76 -5.24
C TYR A 198 3.01 -8.93 -6.18
N LEU A 199 3.22 -7.62 -6.16
CA LEU A 199 2.35 -6.69 -6.84
C LEU A 199 3.10 -5.46 -7.33
N THR A 200 2.80 -5.09 -8.57
CA THR A 200 3.10 -3.79 -9.17
C THR A 200 1.79 -3.20 -9.67
N VAL A 201 1.48 -1.98 -9.25
CA VAL A 201 0.29 -1.23 -9.67
C VAL A 201 0.74 0.12 -10.20
N GLU A 202 0.22 0.44 -11.38
CA GLU A 202 0.23 1.76 -11.99
C GLU A 202 -1.25 2.16 -12.15
N SER A 203 -1.65 3.27 -11.52
CA SER A 203 -3.06 3.70 -11.55
C SER A 203 -3.22 5.21 -11.43
N GLU A 204 -4.07 5.78 -12.28
CA GLU A 204 -4.45 7.20 -12.25
C GLU A 204 -5.52 7.52 -11.19
N ASP A 205 -6.03 6.52 -10.48
CA ASP A 205 -7.20 6.63 -9.59
C ASP A 205 -6.93 5.91 -8.24
N PRO A 206 -7.83 6.01 -7.23
CA PRO A 206 -7.51 5.61 -5.87
C PRO A 206 -7.26 4.11 -5.70
N VAL A 207 -6.12 3.77 -5.08
CA VAL A 207 -5.73 2.37 -4.82
C VAL A 207 -6.03 1.96 -3.39
N THR A 208 -6.83 0.90 -3.21
CA THR A 208 -7.13 0.31 -1.89
C THR A 208 -6.65 -1.13 -1.77
N MET A 209 -5.79 -1.40 -0.78
CA MET A 209 -5.22 -2.74 -0.57
C MET A 209 -5.29 -3.24 0.86
N THR A 210 -5.57 -4.55 1.00
CA THR A 210 -5.58 -5.25 2.28
C THR A 210 -4.72 -6.52 2.22
N TYR A 211 -3.73 -6.63 3.11
CA TYR A 211 -2.77 -7.74 3.22
C TYR A 211 -1.86 -7.95 2.00
N THR A 212 -0.70 -7.31 2.00
CA THR A 212 0.29 -7.38 0.92
C THR A 212 1.67 -7.74 1.45
N GLN A 213 2.39 -8.63 0.75
CA GLN A 213 3.74 -9.02 1.15
C GLN A 213 4.81 -8.11 0.52
N TYR A 214 4.85 -8.03 -0.81
CA TYR A 214 5.76 -7.17 -1.56
C TYR A 214 4.95 -6.33 -2.53
N LEU A 215 5.19 -5.03 -2.50
CA LEU A 215 4.38 -4.07 -3.23
C LEU A 215 5.21 -2.88 -3.71
N THR A 216 5.02 -2.53 -4.98
CA THR A 216 5.41 -1.26 -5.59
C THR A 216 4.15 -0.60 -6.16
N VAL A 217 3.89 0.64 -5.78
CA VAL A 217 2.76 1.45 -6.25
C VAL A 217 3.29 2.75 -6.82
N GLU A 218 2.83 3.07 -8.01
CA GLU A 218 2.91 4.38 -8.65
C GLU A 218 1.46 4.83 -8.87
N SER A 219 1.07 5.97 -8.28
CA SER A 219 -0.30 6.46 -8.37
C SER A 219 -0.38 7.98 -8.36
N GLU A 220 -1.25 8.54 -9.19
CA GLU A 220 -1.54 9.98 -9.21
C GLU A 220 -2.63 10.38 -8.18
N ASP A 221 -3.20 9.42 -7.45
CA ASP A 221 -4.41 9.58 -6.64
C ASP A 221 -4.26 8.88 -5.26
N PRO A 222 -5.21 9.04 -4.31
CA PRO A 222 -4.99 8.66 -2.92
C PRO A 222 -4.79 7.15 -2.71
N VAL A 223 -3.69 6.79 -2.03
CA VAL A 223 -3.37 5.39 -1.74
C VAL A 223 -3.73 5.01 -0.30
N THR A 224 -4.56 3.98 -0.13
CA THR A 224 -4.93 3.43 1.18
C THR A 224 -4.52 1.97 1.35
N MET A 225 -3.71 1.68 2.37
CA MET A 225 -3.23 0.31 2.64
C MET A 225 -3.37 -0.16 4.08
N THR A 226 -3.71 -1.44 4.23
CA THR A 226 -3.77 -2.12 5.53
C THR A 226 -2.96 -3.43 5.50
N TYR A 227 -2.01 -3.57 6.42
CA TYR A 227 -1.12 -4.74 6.59
C TYR A 227 -0.17 -5.01 5.42
N THR A 228 1.00 -4.38 5.45
CA THR A 228 2.06 -4.52 4.44
C THR A 228 3.38 -5.00 5.05
N GLN A 229 4.07 -5.93 4.36
CA GLN A 229 5.41 -6.35 4.81
C GLN A 229 6.53 -5.50 4.21
N TYR A 230 6.64 -5.43 2.89
CA TYR A 230 7.61 -4.62 2.16
C TYR A 230 6.88 -3.76 1.14
N LEU A 231 7.17 -2.46 1.15
CA LEU A 231 6.43 -1.49 0.37
C LEU A 231 7.33 -0.34 -0.08
N THR A 232 7.19 0.00 -1.37
CA THR A 232 7.67 1.24 -1.99
C THR A 232 6.46 1.94 -2.62
N VAL A 233 6.26 3.22 -2.29
CA VAL A 233 5.18 4.05 -2.82
C VAL A 233 5.78 5.32 -3.39
N GLU A 234 5.36 5.65 -4.59
CA GLU A 234 5.50 6.94 -5.25
C GLU A 234 4.07 7.45 -5.52
N SER A 235 3.73 8.62 -4.98
CA SER A 235 2.35 9.15 -4.99
C SER A 235 2.34 10.66 -5.12
N GLU A 236 1.54 11.21 -6.03
CA GLU A 236 1.30 12.66 -6.10
C GLU A 236 0.22 13.14 -5.11
N ASP A 237 -0.53 12.19 -4.52
CA ASP A 237 -1.72 12.45 -3.69
C ASP A 237 -1.60 11.79 -2.29
N PRO A 238 -2.55 12.00 -1.35
CA PRO A 238 -2.37 11.64 0.06
C PRO A 238 -2.25 10.13 0.31
N VAL A 239 -1.23 9.75 1.08
CA VAL A 239 -0.96 8.33 1.41
C VAL A 239 -1.40 8.00 2.82
N THR A 240 -2.29 7.01 2.97
CA THR A 240 -2.74 6.49 4.29
C THR A 240 -2.38 5.02 4.49
N MET A 241 -1.64 4.72 5.56
CA MET A 241 -1.20 3.35 5.85
C MET A 241 -1.41 2.91 7.30
N THR A 242 -1.79 1.64 7.45
CA THR A 242 -1.94 0.99 8.76
C THR A 242 -1.21 -0.36 8.78
N TYR A 243 -0.31 -0.54 9.77
CA TYR A 243 0.49 -1.75 10.00
C TYR A 243 1.47 -2.09 8.88
N THR A 244 2.68 -1.51 8.93
CA THR A 244 3.73 -1.76 7.93
C THR A 244 5.04 -2.23 8.56
N GLN A 245 5.72 -3.21 7.97
CA GLN A 245 7.02 -3.66 8.48
C GLN A 245 8.20 -2.87 7.91
N TYR A 246 8.35 -2.82 6.59
CA TYR A 246 9.39 -2.05 5.90
C TYR A 246 8.75 -1.18 4.84
N LEU A 247 9.11 0.10 4.84
CA LEU A 247 8.45 1.11 4.03
C LEU A 247 9.42 2.19 3.56
N THR A 248 9.33 2.51 2.28
CA THR A 248 9.89 3.71 1.65
C THR A 248 8.74 4.45 0.96
N VAL A 249 8.59 5.74 1.25
CA VAL A 249 7.56 6.60 0.66
C VAL A 249 8.22 7.84 0.10
N GLU A 250 7.87 8.17 -1.13
CA GLU A 250 8.09 9.44 -1.80
C GLU A 250 6.69 10.00 -2.13
N SER A 251 6.37 11.19 -1.64
CA SER A 251 5.01 11.76 -1.72
C SER A 251 5.06 13.29 -1.85
N GLU A 252 4.33 13.85 -2.80
CA GLU A 252 4.15 15.31 -2.90
C GLU A 252 3.06 15.84 -1.95
N ASP A 253 2.23 14.94 -1.41
CA ASP A 253 1.04 15.25 -0.60
C ASP A 253 1.08 14.60 0.81
N PRO A 254 0.11 14.88 1.71
CA PRO A 254 0.20 14.54 3.12
C PRO A 254 0.26 13.03 3.40
N VAL A 255 1.22 12.61 4.23
CA VAL A 255 1.42 11.20 4.59
C VAL A 255 0.91 10.91 6.01
N THR A 256 -0.02 9.97 6.14
CA THR A 256 -0.54 9.48 7.43
C THR A 256 -0.23 8.00 7.67
N MET A 257 0.47 7.70 8.77
CA MET A 257 0.85 6.32 9.11
C MET A 257 0.55 5.91 10.55
N THR A 258 0.11 4.66 10.70
CA THR A 258 -0.12 4.05 12.01
C THR A 258 0.55 2.68 12.10
N TYR A 259 1.39 2.47 13.12
CA TYR A 259 2.15 1.24 13.40
C TYR A 259 3.14 0.83 12.32
N THR A 260 4.37 1.37 12.39
CA THR A 260 5.44 1.04 11.44
C THR A 260 6.71 0.55 12.14
N GLN A 261 7.37 -0.48 11.58
CA GLN A 261 8.63 -0.98 12.17
C GLN A 261 9.87 -0.24 11.63
N TYR A 262 10.07 -0.23 10.32
CA TYR A 262 11.18 0.46 9.65
C TYR A 262 10.61 1.36 8.55
N LEU A 263 11.03 2.61 8.54
CA LEU A 263 10.44 3.63 7.68
C LEU A 263 11.48 4.67 7.23
N THR A 264 11.43 4.99 5.95
CA THR A 264 12.06 6.15 5.32
C THR A 264 10.97 6.91 4.57
N VAL A 265 10.86 8.22 4.82
CA VAL A 265 9.89 9.12 4.19
C VAL A 265 10.63 10.32 3.64
N GLU A 266 10.33 10.65 2.40
CA GLU A 266 10.62 11.91 1.73
C GLU A 266 9.26 12.50 1.32
N SER A 267 8.96 13.72 1.79
CA SER A 267 7.64 14.33 1.64
C SER A 267 7.75 15.85 1.48
N GLU A 268 7.07 16.42 0.49
CA GLU A 268 6.96 17.89 0.37
C GLU A 268 5.85 18.47 1.28
N ASP A 269 4.95 17.62 1.76
CA ASP A 269 3.74 18.01 2.53
C ASP A 269 3.72 17.39 3.96
N PRO A 270 2.74 17.72 4.83
CA PRO A 270 2.77 17.38 6.25
C PRO A 270 2.76 15.89 6.54
N VAL A 271 3.66 15.45 7.43
CA VAL A 271 3.78 14.04 7.82
C VAL A 271 3.22 13.79 9.22
N THR A 272 2.25 12.88 9.34
CA THR A 272 1.67 12.45 10.62
C THR A 272 1.91 10.96 10.89
N MET A 273 2.56 10.65 12.01
CA MET A 273 2.86 9.26 12.38
C MET A 273 2.49 8.89 13.82
N THR A 274 1.97 7.68 13.98
CA THR A 274 1.66 7.09 15.29
C THR A 274 2.28 5.69 15.43
N TYR A 275 3.08 5.47 16.47
CA TYR A 275 3.76 4.21 16.80
C TYR A 275 4.79 3.75 15.76
N THR A 276 6.03 4.24 15.88
CA THR A 276 7.12 3.85 14.98
C THR A 276 8.35 3.34 15.72
N GLN A 277 8.99 2.26 15.23
CA GLN A 277 10.21 1.73 15.87
C GLN A 277 11.49 2.40 15.37
N TYR A 278 11.75 2.37 14.07
CA TYR A 278 12.90 3.00 13.43
C TYR A 278 12.42 3.90 12.28
N LEU A 279 12.92 5.13 12.25
CA LEU A 279 12.42 6.15 11.37
C LEU A 279 13.50 7.16 10.95
N THR A 280 13.52 7.45 9.65
CA THR A 280 14.20 8.59 9.04
C THR A 280 13.16 9.38 8.25
N VAL A 281 13.07 10.68 8.49
CA VAL A 281 12.15 11.60 7.80
C VAL A 281 12.95 12.78 7.27
N GLU A 282 12.72 13.10 6.01
CA GLU A 282 13.09 14.33 5.34
C GLU A 282 11.77 14.97 4.86
N SER A 283 11.50 16.21 5.29
CA SER A 283 10.21 16.88 5.07
C SER A 283 10.40 18.38 4.90
N GLU A 284 9.78 18.97 3.88
CA GLU A 284 9.73 20.44 3.74
C GLU A 284 8.63 21.08 4.60
N ASP A 285 7.65 20.28 5.03
CA ASP A 285 6.44 20.71 5.75
C ASP A 285 6.35 20.13 7.19
N PRO A 286 5.34 20.51 8.01
CA PRO A 286 5.33 20.20 9.44
C PRO A 286 5.23 18.70 9.76
N VAL A 287 6.09 18.25 10.68
CA VAL A 287 6.14 16.84 11.09
C VAL A 287 5.52 16.64 12.47
N THR A 288 4.50 15.77 12.57
CA THR A 288 3.85 15.38 13.83
C THR A 288 4.01 13.89 14.14
N MET A 289 4.59 13.58 15.31
CA MET A 289 4.80 12.18 15.72
C MET A 289 4.39 11.85 17.15
N THR A 290 3.84 10.65 17.32
CA THR A 290 3.46 10.09 18.63
C THR A 290 4.02 8.68 18.80
N TYR A 291 4.77 8.44 19.88
CA TYR A 291 5.39 7.16 20.26
C TYR A 291 6.44 6.64 19.27
N THR A 292 7.69 7.07 19.45
CA THR A 292 8.81 6.68 18.57
C THR A 292 9.99 6.11 19.35
N GLN A 293 10.60 5.02 18.88
CA GLN A 293 11.76 4.44 19.58
C GLN A 293 13.09 5.04 19.11
N TYR A 294 13.40 4.97 17.83
CA TYR A 294 14.61 5.53 17.21
C TYR A 294 14.21 6.41 16.04
N LEU A 295 14.74 7.62 16.01
CA LEU A 295 14.30 8.66 15.08
C LEU A 295 15.44 9.60 14.69
N THR A 296 15.52 9.88 13.39
CA THR A 296 16.28 11.00 12.80
C THR A 296 15.30 11.82 11.96
N VAL A 297 15.27 13.14 12.17
CA VAL A 297 14.41 14.08 11.44
C VAL A 297 15.28 15.20 10.91
N GLU A 298 15.09 15.51 9.63
CA GLU A 298 15.52 16.73 8.96
C GLU A 298 14.24 17.41 8.44
N SER A 299 14.02 18.66 8.83
CA SER A 299 12.76 19.37 8.56
C SER A 299 13.00 20.87 8.37
N GLU A 300 12.44 21.46 7.33
CA GLU A 300 12.45 22.93 7.16
C GLU A 300 11.34 23.62 7.97
N ASP A 301 10.31 22.86 8.38
CA ASP A 301 9.11 23.36 9.05
C ASP A 301 8.94 22.82 10.49
N PRO A 302 7.92 23.25 11.26
CA PRO A 302 7.83 22.97 12.69
C PRO A 302 7.67 21.49 13.03
N VAL A 303 8.48 21.01 13.97
CA VAL A 303 8.46 19.60 14.42
C VAL A 303 7.76 19.46 15.78
N THR A 304 6.71 18.63 15.84
CA THR A 304 6.00 18.30 17.09
C THR A 304 6.09 16.82 17.43
N MET A 305 6.61 16.49 18.62
CA MET A 305 6.77 15.10 19.05
C MET A 305 6.31 14.81 20.48
N THR A 306 5.69 13.64 20.64
CA THR A 306 5.27 13.12 21.95
C THR A 306 5.76 11.68 22.18
N TYR A 307 6.42 11.42 23.30
CA TYR A 307 6.96 10.12 23.73
C TYR A 307 8.03 9.55 22.79
N THR A 308 9.28 9.96 22.96
CA THR A 308 10.42 9.44 22.16
C THR A 308 11.53 8.86 23.04
N GLN A 309 12.20 7.80 22.56
CA GLN A 309 13.31 7.18 23.30
C GLN A 309 14.68 7.70 22.87
N TYR A 310 15.04 7.58 21.59
CA TYR A 310 16.29 8.06 21.02
C TYR A 310 15.98 8.93 19.80
N LEU A 311 16.52 10.14 19.79
CA LEU A 311 16.15 11.15 18.82
C LEU A 311 17.33 12.08 18.48
N THR A 312 17.48 12.32 17.18
CA THR A 312 18.30 13.39 16.59
C THR A 312 17.37 14.24 15.72
N VAL A 313 17.39 15.55 15.90
CA VAL A 313 16.58 16.51 15.12
C VAL A 313 17.51 17.61 14.60
N GLU A 314 17.37 17.90 13.32
CA GLU A 314 17.88 19.08 12.63
C GLU A 314 16.65 19.80 12.06
N SER A 315 16.44 21.07 12.43
CA SER A 315 15.22 21.81 12.11
C SER A 315 15.48 23.31 11.96
N GLU A 316 15.10 23.89 10.82
CA GLU A 316 15.17 25.35 10.62
C GLU A 316 14.04 26.10 11.35
N ASP A 317 12.97 25.41 11.73
CA ASP A 317 11.77 25.97 12.35
C ASP A 317 11.53 25.46 13.80
N PRO A 318 10.49 25.95 14.52
CA PRO A 318 10.33 25.69 15.94
C PRO A 318 10.10 24.22 16.30
N VAL A 319 10.85 23.74 17.29
CA VAL A 319 10.77 22.36 17.77
C VAL A 319 10.02 22.25 19.09
N THR A 320 8.93 21.47 19.13
CA THR A 320 8.15 21.19 20.35
C THR A 320 8.17 19.71 20.72
N MET A 321 8.65 19.40 21.94
CA MET A 321 8.76 18.01 22.42
C MET A 321 8.19 17.76 23.82
N THR A 322 7.55 16.61 23.97
CA THR A 322 7.04 16.14 25.27
C THR A 322 7.44 14.70 25.54
N TYR A 323 8.04 14.44 26.71
CA TYR A 323 8.50 13.12 27.19
C TYR A 323 9.58 12.47 26.29
N THR A 324 10.84 12.82 26.51
CA THR A 324 11.98 12.26 25.76
C THR A 324 13.04 11.64 26.67
N GLN A 325 13.70 10.56 26.23
CA GLN A 325 14.75 9.91 27.01
C GLN A 325 16.17 10.38 26.63
N TYR A 326 16.57 10.21 25.37
CA TYR A 326 17.87 10.63 24.85
C TYR A 326 17.65 11.47 23.60
N LEU A 327 18.22 12.67 23.59
CA LEU A 327 17.91 13.67 22.60
C LEU A 327 19.11 14.55 22.27
N THR A 328 19.32 14.77 20.98
CA THR A 328 20.20 15.81 20.41
C THR A 328 19.35 16.66 19.47
N VAL A 329 19.40 17.98 19.62
CA VAL A 329 18.69 18.95 18.78
C VAL A 329 19.68 19.98 18.29
N GLU A 330 19.64 20.23 17.00
CA GLU A 330 20.23 21.38 16.32
C GLU A 330 19.07 22.15 15.68
N SER A 331 18.91 23.43 16.00
CA SER A 331 17.80 24.23 15.47
C SER A 331 18.15 25.71 15.34
N GLU A 332 17.68 26.34 14.27
CA GLU A 332 17.82 27.79 14.08
C GLU A 332 16.71 28.59 14.79
N ASP A 333 15.68 27.92 15.29
CA ASP A 333 14.44 28.53 15.79
C ASP A 333 14.08 28.07 17.22
N PRO A 334 13.01 28.61 17.85
CA PRO A 334 12.74 28.39 19.27
C PRO A 334 12.47 26.93 19.64
N VAL A 335 13.23 26.43 20.61
CA VAL A 335 13.09 25.04 21.10
C VAL A 335 12.30 25.01 22.42
N THR A 336 11.17 24.29 22.42
CA THR A 336 10.36 24.06 23.63
C THR A 336 10.29 22.59 24.00
N MET A 337 10.69 22.23 25.22
CA MET A 337 10.51 20.85 25.70
C MET A 337 10.02 20.69 27.13
N THR A 338 9.32 19.58 27.33
CA THR A 338 8.78 19.17 28.62
C THR A 338 9.14 17.70 28.93
N TYR A 339 9.70 17.44 30.11
CA TYR A 339 10.09 16.12 30.62
C TYR A 339 11.16 15.42 29.76
N THR A 340 12.43 15.72 30.03
CA THR A 340 13.56 15.12 29.29
C THR A 340 14.58 14.48 30.24
N GLN A 341 15.14 13.31 29.88
CA GLN A 341 16.13 12.63 30.73
C GLN A 341 17.57 13.06 30.40
N TYR A 342 18.02 12.86 29.16
CA TYR A 342 19.33 13.26 28.68
C TYR A 342 19.17 14.10 27.42
N LEU A 343 19.78 15.28 27.42
CA LEU A 343 19.57 16.25 26.36
C LEU A 343 20.83 17.07 26.08
N THR A 344 21.12 17.22 24.78
CA THR A 344 22.05 18.20 24.22
C THR A 344 21.26 19.08 23.23
N VAL A 345 21.38 20.40 23.35
CA VAL A 345 20.74 21.38 22.45
C VAL A 345 21.79 22.36 21.98
N GLU A 346 21.80 22.59 20.67
CA GLU A 346 22.46 23.69 19.99
C GLU A 346 21.34 24.50 19.31
N SER A 347 21.21 25.79 19.64
CA SER A 347 20.07 26.61 19.21
C SER A 347 20.46 28.07 19.03
N GLU A 348 20.21 28.65 17.85
CA GLU A 348 20.43 30.09 17.62
C GLU A 348 19.34 30.95 18.29
N ASP A 349 18.17 30.37 18.58
CA ASP A 349 16.99 31.06 19.10
C ASP A 349 16.60 30.62 20.54
N PRO A 350 15.55 31.20 21.17
CA PRO A 350 15.26 31.00 22.58
C PRO A 350 14.89 29.56 22.95
N VAL A 351 15.57 29.04 23.99
CA VAL A 351 15.33 27.68 24.51
C VAL A 351 14.48 27.70 25.78
N THR A 352 13.34 27.01 25.77
CA THR A 352 12.45 26.85 26.94
C THR A 352 12.32 25.38 27.37
N MET A 353 12.73 25.10 28.61
CA MET A 353 12.78 23.74 29.14
C MET A 353 12.07 23.59 30.49
N THR A 354 11.29 22.51 30.63
CA THR A 354 10.60 22.16 31.88
C THR A 354 10.85 20.69 32.25
N TYR A 355 11.36 20.45 33.46
CA TYR A 355 11.71 19.13 34.02
C TYR A 355 12.77 18.36 33.21
N THR A 356 14.05 18.61 33.51
CA THR A 356 15.16 17.90 32.86
C THR A 356 16.11 17.24 33.86
N GLN A 357 16.59 16.03 33.58
CA GLN A 357 17.55 15.35 34.45
C GLN A 357 19.00 15.75 34.14
N TYR A 358 19.45 15.55 32.90
CA TYR A 358 20.79 15.92 32.43
C TYR A 358 20.66 16.78 31.18
N LEU A 359 21.25 17.97 31.21
CA LEU A 359 21.13 18.97 30.15
C LEU A 359 22.48 19.62 29.86
N THR A 360 22.81 19.68 28.58
CA THR A 360 23.82 20.57 27.99
C THR A 360 23.12 21.47 26.97
N VAL A 361 23.28 22.79 27.08
CA VAL A 361 22.74 23.77 26.12
C VAL A 361 23.85 24.69 25.68
N GLU A 362 23.95 24.89 24.37
CA GLU A 362 24.68 25.97 23.71
C GLU A 362 23.64 26.81 22.97
N SER A 363 23.55 28.11 23.27
CA SER A 363 22.55 28.97 22.65
C SER A 363 22.95 30.44 22.58
N GLU A 364 22.73 31.06 21.42
CA GLU A 364 22.99 32.50 21.22
C GLU A 364 21.92 33.39 21.85
N ASP A 365 20.77 32.83 22.21
CA ASP A 365 19.57 33.56 22.64
C ASP A 365 19.11 33.17 24.07
N PRO A 366 18.05 33.81 24.62
CA PRO A 366 17.67 33.63 26.02
C PRO A 366 17.23 32.21 26.38
N VAL A 367 17.88 31.62 27.38
CA VAL A 367 17.56 30.29 27.89
C VAL A 367 16.70 30.35 29.15
N THR A 368 15.51 29.74 29.12
CA THR A 368 14.60 29.63 30.27
C THR A 368 14.41 28.18 30.73
N MET A 369 14.72 27.90 32.00
CA MET A 369 14.66 26.55 32.56
C MET A 369 13.91 26.47 33.90
N THR A 370 13.08 25.44 34.00
CA THR A 370 12.31 25.13 35.22
C THR A 370 12.50 23.68 35.63
N TYR A 371 13.11 23.45 36.81
CA TYR A 371 13.43 22.13 37.38
C TYR A 371 14.46 21.30 36.59
N THR A 372 15.74 21.50 36.90
CA THR A 372 16.84 20.73 36.29
C THR A 372 17.72 20.06 37.35
N GLN A 373 18.12 18.80 37.15
CA GLN A 373 19.01 18.12 38.09
C GLN A 373 20.48 18.46 37.82
N TYR A 374 20.97 18.19 36.61
CA TYR A 374 22.33 18.51 36.18
C TYR A 374 22.26 19.37 34.92
N LEU A 375 22.98 20.48 34.94
CA LEU A 375 22.89 21.49 33.90
C LEU A 375 24.27 22.07 33.59
N THR A 376 24.60 22.08 32.30
CA THR A 376 25.70 22.84 31.69
C THR A 376 25.09 23.78 30.66
N VAL A 377 25.38 25.08 30.73
CA VAL A 377 24.89 26.08 29.77
C VAL A 377 26.05 26.95 29.32
N GLU A 378 26.15 27.14 28.03
CA GLU A 378 26.94 28.17 27.36
C GLU A 378 25.95 29.06 26.62
N SER A 379 25.90 30.35 26.92
CA SER A 379 24.95 31.26 26.27
C SER A 379 25.42 32.70 26.21
N GLU A 380 25.26 33.33 25.05
CA GLU A 380 25.59 34.75 24.85
C GLU A 380 24.56 35.70 25.48
N ASP A 381 23.35 35.20 25.78
CA ASP A 381 22.18 35.98 26.18
C ASP A 381 21.65 35.62 27.60
N PRO A 382 20.60 36.29 28.11
CA PRO A 382 20.15 36.12 29.49
C PRO A 382 19.62 34.72 29.83
N VAL A 383 20.23 34.08 30.83
CA VAL A 383 19.81 32.76 31.33
C VAL A 383 18.91 32.89 32.56
N THR A 384 17.69 32.35 32.51
CA THR A 384 16.72 32.31 33.62
C THR A 384 16.46 30.90 34.13
N MET A 385 16.67 30.68 35.44
CA MET A 385 16.53 29.38 36.09
C MET A 385 15.73 29.44 37.40
N THR A 386 14.77 28.53 37.56
CA THR A 386 13.95 28.50 38.78
C THR A 386 14.47 27.50 39.82
N TYR A 387 14.75 26.26 39.43
CA TYR A 387 15.17 25.20 40.35
C TYR A 387 16.25 24.33 39.70
N THR A 388 17.48 24.36 40.22
CA THR A 388 18.58 23.57 39.68
C THR A 388 19.37 22.88 40.80
N GLN A 389 19.69 21.59 40.67
CA GLN A 389 20.50 20.91 41.68
C GLN A 389 22.00 21.17 41.48
N TYR A 390 22.53 20.87 40.30
CA TYR A 390 23.91 21.11 39.91
C TYR A 390 23.95 21.96 38.65
N LEU A 391 24.64 23.09 38.71
CA LEU A 391 24.75 24.04 37.61
C LEU A 391 26.21 24.38 37.33
N THR A 392 26.56 24.31 36.05
CA THR A 392 27.71 24.97 35.44
C THR A 392 27.18 25.91 34.37
N VAL A 393 27.53 27.19 34.42
CA VAL A 393 27.11 28.16 33.41
C VAL A 393 28.27 29.07 33.04
N GLU A 394 28.42 29.27 31.73
CA GLU A 394 29.25 30.26 31.08
C GLU A 394 28.31 31.19 30.30
N SER A 395 28.33 32.49 30.58
CA SER A 395 27.45 33.43 29.91
C SER A 395 28.01 34.84 29.85
N GLU A 396 27.84 35.51 28.71
CA GLU A 396 28.24 36.91 28.55
C GLU A 396 27.24 37.88 29.20
N ASP A 397 26.02 37.43 29.48
CA ASP A 397 24.88 38.26 29.88
C ASP A 397 24.29 37.91 31.28
N PRO A 398 23.24 38.61 31.75
CA PRO A 398 22.71 38.43 33.10
C PRO A 398 22.10 37.05 33.37
N VAL A 399 22.65 36.34 34.36
CA VAL A 399 22.10 35.06 34.85
C VAL A 399 21.17 35.27 36.04
N THR A 400 19.91 34.83 35.93
CA THR A 400 18.90 34.89 37.00
C THR A 400 18.56 33.52 37.55
N MET A 401 18.70 33.32 38.86
CA MET A 401 18.43 32.05 39.54
C MET A 401 17.55 32.20 40.78
N THR A 402 16.54 31.34 40.91
CA THR A 402 15.69 31.31 42.11
C THR A 402 16.26 30.37 43.17
N TYR A 403 16.46 29.08 42.86
CA TYR A 403 16.99 28.08 43.80
C TYR A 403 18.06 27.19 43.15
N THR A 404 19.29 27.19 43.70
CA THR A 404 20.39 26.33 43.21
C THR A 404 21.14 25.64 44.34
N GLN A 405 21.34 24.32 44.28
CA GLN A 405 22.06 23.60 45.35
C GLN A 405 23.59 23.77 45.23
N TYR A 406 24.15 23.44 44.07
CA TYR A 406 25.57 23.53 43.73
C TYR A 406 25.77 24.34 42.45
N LEU A 407 26.70 25.30 42.50
CA LEU A 407 26.88 26.29 41.45
C LEU A 407 28.35 26.53 41.11
N THR A 408 28.64 26.49 39.80
CA THR A 408 29.84 27.04 39.17
C THR A 408 29.39 28.04 38.10
N VAL A 409 29.83 29.29 38.19
CA VAL A 409 29.46 30.37 37.24
C VAL A 409 30.71 31.10 36.80
N GLU A 410 30.81 31.25 35.48
CA GLU A 410 31.66 32.21 34.80
C GLU A 410 30.72 33.15 34.02
N SER A 411 30.68 34.43 34.41
CA SER A 411 29.88 35.41 33.70
C SER A 411 30.56 36.78 33.69
N GLU A 412 30.40 37.50 32.58
CA GLU A 412 30.88 38.89 32.49
C GLU A 412 29.90 39.88 33.17
N ASP A 413 28.62 39.49 33.23
CA ASP A 413 27.50 40.32 33.66
C ASP A 413 26.85 39.86 35.00
N PRO A 414 25.88 40.62 35.56
CA PRO A 414 25.44 40.43 36.94
C PRO A 414 24.59 39.17 37.14
N VAL A 415 25.06 38.31 38.07
CA VAL A 415 24.33 37.12 38.52
C VAL A 415 23.36 37.46 39.65
N THR A 416 22.06 37.25 39.45
CA THR A 416 21.02 37.41 40.48
C THR A 416 20.60 36.06 41.05
N MET A 417 20.61 35.93 42.39
CA MET A 417 20.28 34.69 43.09
C MET A 417 19.36 34.95 44.27
N THR A 418 18.28 34.18 44.43
CA THR A 418 17.40 34.33 45.62
C THR A 418 17.69 33.32 46.74
N LEU A 419 18.09 32.08 46.42
CA LEU A 419 18.40 31.01 47.40
C LEU A 419 19.49 30.06 46.86
N SER A 420 20.53 29.78 47.65
CA SER A 420 21.55 28.76 47.32
C SER A 420 22.21 28.11 48.53
N SER A 421 22.72 26.88 48.36
CA SER A 421 23.44 26.16 49.43
C SER A 421 24.97 26.12 49.27
N TYR A 422 25.51 26.12 48.05
CA TYR A 422 26.97 26.12 47.79
C TYR A 422 27.30 26.80 46.45
N CYS A 423 28.19 27.80 46.46
CA CYS A 423 28.57 28.59 45.28
C CYS A 423 30.10 28.73 45.18
N ARG A 424 30.67 28.45 44.00
CA ARG A 424 32.08 28.65 43.67
C ARG A 424 32.19 29.57 42.46
N HIS A 425 32.92 30.67 42.60
CA HIS A 425 33.06 31.72 41.58
C HIS A 425 34.55 31.84 41.21
N ASN A 426 34.87 31.94 39.91
CA ASN A 426 36.24 31.80 39.42
C ASN A 426 36.87 33.07 38.80
N THR A 427 36.21 34.25 38.85
CA THR A 427 36.74 35.51 38.30
C THR A 427 36.63 36.71 39.28
N GLU A 428 37.44 37.76 39.05
CA GLU A 428 37.68 38.93 39.93
C GLU A 428 36.42 39.81 40.19
N PRO A 429 36.36 40.61 41.30
CA PRO A 429 35.08 40.95 41.94
C PRO A 429 34.40 42.22 41.40
N VAL A 430 33.12 42.13 40.99
CA VAL A 430 32.18 43.27 40.95
C VAL A 430 30.78 42.84 41.47
N CYS A 431 30.34 43.46 42.59
CA CYS A 431 29.10 43.23 43.40
C CYS A 431 27.74 43.47 42.68
N PRO A 432 26.53 43.11 43.23
CA PRO A 432 26.21 42.61 44.59
C PRO A 432 25.25 41.38 44.68
N VAL A 433 25.55 40.44 45.58
CA VAL A 433 24.63 39.33 45.96
C VAL A 433 23.49 39.84 46.85
N ARG A 434 22.23 39.74 46.40
CA ARG A 434 21.05 39.88 47.29
C ARG A 434 20.62 38.50 47.82
N THR A 435 21.07 38.20 49.04
CA THR A 435 20.60 37.18 50.01
C THR A 435 20.96 35.70 49.78
N CYS A 436 22.03 35.23 50.45
CA CYS A 436 22.18 33.82 50.87
C CYS A 436 21.45 33.59 52.20
N LEU A 437 20.35 32.83 52.23
CA LEU A 437 19.71 32.34 53.46
C LEU A 437 20.15 30.90 53.76
N HIS A 438 21.06 30.73 54.71
CA HIS A 438 21.39 29.43 55.29
C HIS A 438 20.31 29.01 56.31
N SER A 439 19.29 28.25 55.90
CA SER A 439 18.39 27.57 56.85
C SER A 439 19.05 26.28 57.33
N ASN A 440 19.85 26.40 58.40
CA ASN A 440 20.45 25.27 59.09
C ASN A 440 19.40 24.47 59.87
N VAL A 441 19.24 23.19 59.54
CA VAL A 441 18.90 22.13 60.51
C VAL A 441 19.91 20.95 60.32
N PHE A 442 20.91 20.90 61.24
CA PHE A 442 22.02 19.95 61.53
C PHE A 442 21.68 18.44 61.49
N LEU A 443 22.68 17.55 61.33
CA LEU A 443 22.73 16.21 61.98
C LEU A 443 24.17 15.60 62.08
N SER A 444 24.58 15.36 63.33
CA SER A 444 25.33 14.20 63.88
C SER A 444 26.75 13.90 63.37
N GLN A 445 27.81 14.13 64.19
CA GLN A 445 28.51 13.14 65.06
C GLN A 445 29.11 11.96 64.28
N ILE A 446 30.35 11.52 64.52
CA ILE A 446 30.90 10.94 65.76
C ILE A 446 32.42 11.05 65.71
#